data_AF-A0A1S3YXA9-F1
#
_entry.id   AF-A0A1S3YXA9-F1
#
_cell.length_a   1.000
_cell.length_b   1.000
_cell.length_c   1.000
_cell.angle_alpha   90.00
_cell.angle_beta   90.00
_cell.angle_gamma   90.00
#
_symmetry.space_group_name_H-M   'P 1'
#
loop_
_entity.id
_entity.type
_entity.pdbx_description
1 polymer ?
#
loop_
_entity_poly.entity_id
_entity_poly.type
_entity_poly.pdbx_seq_one_letter_code
_entity_poly.pdbx_strand_id
1 'polypeptide(L)'
;MARCYILASMSNVLQYQHQSMEPAYDILENLKEMFGDQNRAAKQTAMKALLNTKIVEGSSVRDYVLKMMSLLNKLEVLRANIDKDTQVEMILQTLPDSFQQFCLNYNMNKTDLSLVKLLNGLQSSETIIKQQAPPVALNFEVGSSSKLRGGQKKKKAKKTLCW
;
A
#
# COMPACT_ATOMS: atom_id res chain seq x y z
N MET A 1 20.66 42.45 13.73
CA MET A 1 21.30 41.14 13.44
C MET A 1 20.29 40.04 13.13
N ALA A 2 19.31 39.75 13.99
CA ALA A 2 18.33 38.66 13.74
C ALA A 2 17.62 38.76 12.38
N ARG A 3 17.16 39.96 11.99
CA ARG A 3 16.53 40.21 10.68
C ARG A 3 17.43 39.81 9.51
N CYS A 4 18.71 40.19 9.53
CA CYS A 4 19.64 39.88 8.46
C CYS A 4 19.83 38.36 8.30
N TYR A 5 19.93 37.63 9.42
CA TYR A 5 20.01 36.16 9.39
C TYR A 5 18.75 35.52 8.84
N ILE A 6 17.57 35.98 9.26
CA ILE A 6 16.28 35.47 8.76
C ILE A 6 16.17 35.71 7.25
N LEU A 7 16.38 36.96 6.78
CA LEU A 7 16.31 37.31 5.37
C LEU A 7 17.35 36.57 4.51
N ALA A 8 18.57 36.36 5.03
CA ALA A 8 19.62 35.64 4.30
C ALA A 8 19.35 34.12 4.21
N SER A 9 18.54 33.56 5.10
CA SER A 9 18.16 32.14 5.08
C SER A 9 16.99 31.81 4.14
N MET A 10 16.32 32.83 3.62
CA MET A 10 15.16 32.68 2.74
C MET A 10 15.56 32.47 1.28
N SER A 11 14.62 31.92 0.49
CA SER A 11 14.71 32.02 -0.97
C SER A 11 14.56 33.48 -1.41
N ASN A 12 15.13 33.83 -2.57
CA ASN A 12 15.08 35.20 -3.10
C ASN A 12 13.66 35.77 -3.18
N VAL A 13 12.66 34.93 -3.50
CA VAL A 13 11.25 35.34 -3.58
C VAL A 13 10.71 35.75 -2.20
N LEU A 14 10.92 34.92 -1.18
CA LEU A 14 10.46 35.21 0.18
C LEU A 14 11.23 36.37 0.79
N GLN A 15 12.53 36.47 0.53
CA GLN A 15 13.35 37.58 0.99
C GLN A 15 12.83 38.92 0.46
N TYR A 16 12.53 39.00 -0.85
CA TYR A 16 11.98 40.20 -1.47
C TYR A 16 10.64 40.61 -0.84
N GLN A 17 9.76 39.65 -0.56
CA GLN A 17 8.45 39.91 0.07
C GLN A 17 8.56 40.49 1.49
N HIS A 18 9.63 40.15 2.24
CA HIS A 18 9.80 40.54 3.65
C HIS A 18 10.86 41.64 3.85
N GLN A 19 11.44 42.15 2.76
CA GLN A 19 12.55 43.11 2.83
C GLN A 19 12.14 44.44 3.48
N SER A 20 10.89 44.87 3.36
CA SER A 20 10.41 46.12 3.97
C SER A 20 10.00 45.98 5.44
N MET A 21 9.96 44.77 6.00
CA MET A 21 9.64 44.56 7.41
C MET A 21 10.90 44.78 8.25
N GLU A 22 10.84 45.68 9.23
CA GLU A 22 12.00 46.06 10.06
C GLU A 22 12.14 45.18 11.33
N PRO A 23 11.07 44.90 12.10
CA PRO A 23 11.19 43.99 13.23
C PRO A 23 11.36 42.54 12.74
N ALA A 24 12.39 41.86 13.24
CA ALA A 24 12.57 40.43 13.02
C ALA A 24 11.36 39.61 13.52
N TYR A 25 10.66 40.12 14.53
CA TYR A 25 9.42 39.54 15.06
C TYR A 25 8.31 39.50 14.00
N ASP A 26 8.02 40.62 13.34
CA ASP A 26 6.98 40.72 12.32
C ASP A 26 7.25 39.78 11.14
N ILE A 27 8.52 39.66 10.73
CA ILE A 27 8.93 38.71 9.70
C ILE A 27 8.62 37.28 10.14
N LEU A 28 8.97 36.89 11.37
CA LEU A 28 8.71 35.55 11.91
C LEU A 28 7.20 35.28 12.06
N GLU A 29 6.43 36.27 12.49
CA GLU A 29 4.98 36.16 12.65
C GLU A 29 4.30 35.96 11.30
N ASN A 30 4.68 36.74 10.27
CA ASN A 30 4.14 36.59 8.92
C ASN A 30 4.48 35.22 8.32
N LEU A 31 5.73 34.74 8.46
CA LEU A 31 6.10 33.39 8.02
C LEU A 31 5.29 32.31 8.74
N LYS A 32 5.05 32.49 10.04
CA LYS A 32 4.23 31.56 10.82
C LYS A 32 2.78 31.57 10.34
N GLU A 33 2.24 32.71 9.94
CA GLU A 33 0.91 32.82 9.34
C GLU A 33 0.87 32.13 7.97
N MET A 34 1.78 32.47 7.06
CA MET A 34 1.85 31.93 5.70
C MET A 34 2.02 30.40 5.66
N PHE A 35 2.92 29.86 6.50
CA PHE A 35 3.28 28.44 6.46
C PHE A 35 2.66 27.61 7.58
N GLY A 36 2.18 28.23 8.66
CA GLY A 36 1.57 27.53 9.80
C GLY A 36 0.26 26.84 9.42
N ASP A 37 -0.61 27.55 8.70
CA ASP A 37 -1.88 26.98 8.24
C ASP A 37 -1.67 25.91 7.17
N GLN A 38 -0.72 26.11 6.26
CA GLN A 38 -0.34 25.10 5.27
C GLN A 38 0.17 23.82 5.94
N ASN A 39 1.01 23.96 6.98
CA ASN A 39 1.51 22.82 7.74
C ASN A 39 0.37 22.10 8.48
N ARG A 40 -0.56 22.85 9.10
CA ARG A 40 -1.73 22.28 9.76
C ARG A 40 -2.62 21.53 8.78
N ALA A 41 -2.94 22.11 7.62
CA ALA A 41 -3.73 21.46 6.58
C ALA A 41 -3.04 20.19 6.06
N ALA A 42 -1.72 20.26 5.78
CA ALA A 42 -0.94 19.11 5.32
C ALA A 42 -0.94 17.96 6.33
N LYS A 43 -0.81 18.26 7.64
CA LYS A 43 -0.94 17.26 8.72
C LYS A 43 -2.30 16.60 8.71
N GLN A 44 -3.37 17.39 8.63
CA GLN A 44 -4.74 16.87 8.62
C GLN A 44 -4.98 15.98 7.39
N THR A 45 -4.51 16.39 6.22
CA THR A 45 -4.60 15.59 4.99
C THR A 45 -3.83 14.27 5.12
N ALA A 46 -2.59 14.31 5.61
CA ALA A 46 -1.78 13.10 5.79
C ALA A 46 -2.38 12.14 6.84
N MET A 47 -2.85 12.67 7.96
CA MET A 47 -3.51 11.89 9.02
C MET A 47 -4.81 11.27 8.52
N LYS A 48 -5.62 12.03 7.78
CA LYS A 48 -6.83 11.51 7.14
C LYS A 48 -6.50 10.40 6.14
N ALA A 49 -5.47 10.57 5.32
CA ALA A 49 -5.04 9.54 4.39
C ALA A 49 -4.57 8.27 5.12
N LEU A 50 -3.83 8.41 6.21
CA LEU A 50 -3.35 7.30 7.04
C LEU A 50 -4.53 6.50 7.63
N LEU A 51 -5.45 7.17 8.32
CA LEU A 51 -6.59 6.52 8.97
C LEU A 51 -7.57 5.87 7.99
N ASN A 52 -7.67 6.38 6.76
CA ASN A 52 -8.55 5.83 5.73
C ASN A 52 -7.85 4.79 4.83
N THR A 53 -6.53 4.56 4.99
CA THR A 53 -5.83 3.55 4.22
C THR A 53 -6.16 2.18 4.81
N LYS A 54 -6.97 1.42 4.07
CA LYS A 54 -7.31 0.03 4.37
C LYS A 54 -6.77 -0.85 3.25
N ILE A 55 -6.41 -2.07 3.59
CA ILE A 55 -6.05 -3.10 2.62
C ILE A 55 -7.31 -3.90 2.26
N VAL A 56 -7.41 -4.29 0.99
CA VAL A 56 -8.50 -5.12 0.47
C VAL A 56 -8.00 -6.55 0.34
N GLU A 57 -8.87 -7.53 0.61
CA GLU A 57 -8.55 -8.95 0.43
C GLU A 57 -7.98 -9.23 -0.97
N GLY A 58 -6.89 -10.00 -1.04
CA GLY A 58 -6.21 -10.33 -2.30
C GLY A 58 -5.35 -9.22 -2.93
N SER A 59 -5.33 -8.01 -2.37
CA SER A 59 -4.42 -6.95 -2.83
C SER A 59 -2.99 -7.12 -2.30
N SER A 60 -2.02 -6.48 -2.95
CA SER A 60 -0.60 -6.58 -2.60
C SER A 60 -0.32 -6.01 -1.21
N VAL A 61 0.03 -6.89 -0.26
CA VAL A 61 0.35 -6.46 1.11
C VAL A 61 1.59 -5.59 1.14
N ARG A 62 2.56 -5.87 0.28
CA ARG A 62 3.77 -5.06 0.13
C ARG A 62 3.43 -3.61 -0.21
N ASP A 63 2.59 -3.39 -1.21
CA ASP A 63 2.26 -2.05 -1.68
C ASP A 63 1.49 -1.28 -0.62
N TYR A 64 0.58 -1.95 0.08
CA TYR A 64 -0.16 -1.38 1.20
C TYR A 64 0.78 -0.96 2.36
N VAL A 65 1.68 -1.83 2.83
CA VAL A 65 2.59 -1.50 3.94
C VAL A 65 3.56 -0.37 3.55
N LEU A 66 4.10 -0.38 2.32
CA LEU A 66 4.94 0.70 1.82
C LEU A 66 4.19 2.04 1.76
N LYS A 67 2.90 2.02 1.39
CA LYS A 67 2.04 3.21 1.42
C LYS A 67 1.85 3.72 2.86
N MET A 68 1.60 2.83 3.83
CA MET A 68 1.51 3.20 5.24
C MET A 68 2.82 3.82 5.74
N MET A 69 3.97 3.20 5.44
CA MET A 69 5.30 3.75 5.77
C MET A 69 5.52 5.15 5.18
N SER A 70 5.14 5.36 3.91
CA SER A 70 5.24 6.67 3.27
C SER A 70 4.38 7.74 3.97
N LEU A 71 3.16 7.40 4.39
CA LEU A 71 2.28 8.31 5.12
C LEU A 71 2.81 8.64 6.52
N LEU A 72 3.35 7.64 7.22
CA LEU A 72 3.99 7.82 8.53
C LEU A 72 5.24 8.72 8.43
N ASN A 73 6.12 8.48 7.46
CA ASN A 73 7.28 9.33 7.19
C ASN A 73 6.85 10.77 6.82
N LYS A 74 5.77 10.93 6.05
CA LYS A 74 5.22 12.25 5.73
C LYS A 74 4.76 12.99 6.99
N LEU A 75 4.11 12.29 7.92
CA LEU A 75 3.70 12.87 9.20
C LEU A 75 4.90 13.24 10.08
N GLU A 76 5.95 12.42 10.11
CA GLU A 76 7.20 12.74 10.80
C GLU A 76 7.85 14.02 10.26
N VAL A 77 7.98 14.17 8.94
CA VAL A 77 8.52 15.38 8.30
C VAL A 77 7.67 16.62 8.66
N LEU A 78 6.36 16.45 8.80
CA LEU A 78 5.45 17.51 9.22
C LEU A 78 5.52 17.80 10.74
N ARG A 79 6.34 17.08 11.53
CA ARG A 79 6.38 17.14 12.99
C ARG A 79 5.08 16.68 13.65
N ALA A 80 4.52 15.58 13.17
CA ALA A 80 3.35 14.88 13.70
C ALA A 80 3.68 13.40 13.93
N ASN A 81 4.76 13.15 14.67
CA ASN A 81 5.30 11.81 14.88
C ASN A 81 4.31 10.90 15.61
N ILE A 82 4.17 9.68 15.11
CA ILE A 82 3.45 8.59 15.76
C ILE A 82 4.52 7.64 16.33
N ASP A 83 4.37 7.16 17.55
CA ASP A 83 5.35 6.26 18.15
C ASP A 83 5.35 4.90 17.42
N LYS A 84 6.48 4.20 17.48
CA LYS A 84 6.69 2.96 16.71
C LYS A 84 5.71 1.85 17.06
N ASP A 85 5.24 1.77 18.30
CA ASP A 85 4.29 0.76 18.74
C ASP A 85 2.93 1.02 18.08
N THR A 86 2.44 2.26 18.18
CA THR A 86 1.22 2.70 17.51
C THR A 86 1.29 2.51 15.99
N GLN A 87 2.43 2.81 15.36
CA GLN A 87 2.60 2.60 13.91
C GLN A 87 2.38 1.13 13.50
N VAL A 88 2.96 0.19 14.27
CA VAL A 88 2.81 -1.25 14.04
C VAL A 88 1.36 -1.67 14.28
N GLU A 89 0.76 -1.22 15.39
CA GLU A 89 -0.61 -1.57 15.75
C GLU A 89 -1.63 -1.08 14.71
N MET A 90 -1.49 0.14 14.18
CA MET A 90 -2.34 0.66 13.11
C MET A 90 -2.34 -0.23 11.86
N ILE A 91 -1.18 -0.76 11.48
CA ILE A 91 -1.07 -1.67 10.34
C ILE A 91 -1.75 -3.00 10.68
N LEU A 92 -1.42 -3.60 11.83
CA LEU A 92 -1.99 -4.88 12.24
C LEU A 92 -3.53 -4.86 12.33
N GLN A 93 -4.10 -3.78 12.83
CA GLN A 93 -5.56 -3.63 13.00
C GLN A 93 -6.32 -3.45 11.67
N THR A 94 -5.64 -3.05 10.59
CA THR A 94 -6.29 -2.81 9.29
C THR A 94 -6.07 -3.94 8.30
N LEU A 95 -5.31 -4.98 8.68
CA LEU A 95 -5.12 -6.18 7.88
C LEU A 95 -6.44 -6.96 7.71
N PRO A 96 -6.61 -7.68 6.60
CA PRO A 96 -7.78 -8.53 6.39
C PRO A 96 -7.77 -9.74 7.32
N ASP A 97 -8.94 -10.35 7.53
CA ASP A 97 -9.12 -11.51 8.42
C ASP A 97 -8.26 -12.71 8.04
N SER A 98 -7.90 -12.86 6.76
CA SER A 98 -6.97 -13.89 6.29
C SER A 98 -5.59 -13.84 6.96
N PHE A 99 -5.21 -12.69 7.55
CA PHE A 99 -3.95 -12.48 8.27
C PHE A 99 -4.09 -12.64 9.80
N GLN A 100 -5.26 -13.02 10.33
CA GLN A 100 -5.49 -13.11 11.79
C GLN A 100 -4.46 -14.01 12.49
N GLN A 101 -4.09 -15.14 11.89
CA GLN A 101 -3.06 -16.04 12.43
C GLN A 101 -1.69 -15.36 12.54
N PHE A 102 -1.33 -14.53 11.56
CA PHE A 102 -0.11 -13.74 11.60
C PHE A 102 -0.17 -12.71 12.75
N CYS A 103 -1.28 -11.99 12.89
CA CYS A 103 -1.45 -10.99 13.95
C CYS A 103 -1.29 -11.59 15.35
N LEU A 104 -1.89 -12.76 15.61
CA LEU A 104 -1.73 -13.49 16.88
C LEU A 104 -0.26 -13.85 17.14
N ASN A 105 0.42 -14.40 16.14
CA ASN A 105 1.82 -14.81 16.25
C ASN A 105 2.76 -13.61 16.45
N TYR A 106 2.52 -12.51 15.75
CA TYR A 106 3.32 -11.30 15.88
C TYR A 106 3.18 -10.69 17.29
N ASN A 107 1.95 -10.64 17.82
CA ASN A 107 1.66 -10.12 19.16
C ASN A 107 2.30 -10.94 20.29
N MET A 108 2.47 -12.25 20.11
CA MET A 108 3.15 -13.10 21.09
C MET A 108 4.68 -12.97 21.05
N ASN A 109 5.24 -12.55 19.91
CA ASN A 109 6.68 -12.47 19.68
C ASN A 109 7.21 -11.03 19.67
N LYS A 110 6.54 -10.09 20.39
CA LYS A 110 6.82 -8.63 20.48
C LYS A 110 8.23 -8.29 20.99
N THR A 111 9.25 -8.68 20.24
CA THR A 111 10.66 -8.48 20.59
C THR A 111 11.26 -7.32 19.79
N ASP A 112 10.68 -6.95 18.63
CA ASP A 112 11.13 -5.79 17.85
C ASP A 112 9.99 -5.09 17.10
N LEU A 113 9.69 -3.85 17.49
CA LEU A 113 8.76 -2.95 16.81
C LEU A 113 9.40 -2.33 15.57
N SER A 114 9.40 -3.09 14.47
CA SER A 114 10.01 -2.69 13.20
C SER A 114 9.05 -2.89 12.02
N LEU A 115 8.72 -1.81 11.33
CA LEU A 115 7.90 -1.84 10.11
C LEU A 115 8.52 -2.70 9.00
N VAL A 116 9.86 -2.78 8.94
CA VAL A 116 10.56 -3.62 7.96
C VAL A 116 10.39 -5.11 8.30
N LYS A 117 10.50 -5.47 9.59
CA LYS A 117 10.25 -6.87 10.02
C LYS A 117 8.78 -7.25 9.80
N LEU A 118 7.87 -6.34 10.11
CA LEU A 118 6.44 -6.51 9.87
C LEU A 118 6.16 -6.76 8.38
N LEU A 119 6.71 -5.94 7.48
CA LEU A 119 6.59 -6.12 6.03
C LEU A 119 7.05 -7.51 5.58
N ASN A 120 8.25 -7.92 5.98
CA ASN A 120 8.82 -9.21 5.58
C ASN A 120 7.97 -10.40 6.09
N GLY A 121 7.49 -10.31 7.34
CA GLY A 121 6.61 -11.31 7.93
C GLY A 121 5.28 -11.41 7.19
N LEU A 122 4.65 -10.27 6.90
CA LEU A 122 3.39 -10.20 6.17
C LEU A 122 3.50 -10.74 4.75
N GLN A 123 4.57 -10.42 4.02
CA GLN A 123 4.81 -10.98 2.69
C GLN A 123 4.95 -12.51 2.72
N SER A 124 5.65 -13.03 3.74
CA SER A 124 5.78 -14.48 3.92
C SER A 124 4.41 -15.13 4.16
N SER A 125 3.59 -14.55 5.03
CA SER A 125 2.22 -15.02 5.26
C SER A 125 1.33 -14.93 4.02
N GLU A 126 1.44 -13.87 3.24
CA GLU A 126 0.69 -13.71 1.99
C GLU A 126 0.97 -14.86 1.01
N THR A 127 2.23 -15.31 0.89
CA THR A 127 2.58 -16.45 0.02
C THR A 127 1.94 -17.75 0.49
N ILE A 128 1.89 -17.98 1.81
CA ILE A 128 1.29 -19.18 2.40
C ILE A 128 -0.23 -19.17 2.20
N ILE A 129 -0.88 -18.02 2.42
CA ILE A 129 -2.33 -17.85 2.21
C ILE A 129 -2.70 -18.14 0.76
N LYS A 130 -1.91 -17.62 -0.20
CA LYS A 130 -2.13 -17.88 -1.63
C LYS A 130 -1.96 -19.35 -2.02
N GLN A 131 -1.10 -20.11 -1.33
CA GLN A 131 -0.92 -21.54 -1.55
C GLN A 131 -2.05 -22.40 -0.96
N GLN A 132 -2.73 -21.92 0.09
CA GLN A 132 -3.84 -22.62 0.73
C GLN A 132 -5.20 -22.34 0.07
N ALA A 133 -5.28 -21.36 -0.84
CA ALA A 133 -6.50 -21.06 -1.58
C ALA A 133 -6.86 -22.24 -2.53
N PRO A 134 -8.14 -22.66 -2.60
CA PRO A 134 -8.56 -23.70 -3.53
C PRO A 134 -8.19 -23.30 -4.97
N PRO A 135 -7.71 -24.23 -5.82
CA PRO A 135 -7.48 -23.94 -7.22
C PRO A 135 -8.83 -23.55 -7.83
N VAL A 136 -8.97 -22.27 -8.21
CA VAL A 136 -10.10 -21.80 -9.01
C VAL A 136 -10.11 -22.68 -10.26
N ALA A 137 -11.19 -23.44 -10.44
CA ALA A 137 -11.41 -24.22 -11.64
C ALA A 137 -11.38 -23.25 -12.83
N LEU A 138 -10.26 -23.22 -13.54
CA LEU A 138 -10.22 -22.67 -14.88
C LEU A 138 -11.13 -23.58 -15.68
N ASN A 139 -12.31 -23.07 -16.04
CA ASN A 139 -13.18 -23.68 -17.03
C ASN A 139 -12.41 -23.71 -18.35
N PHE A 140 -11.62 -24.75 -18.55
CA PHE A 140 -11.13 -25.13 -19.85
C PHE A 140 -12.34 -25.72 -20.56
N GLU A 141 -12.95 -24.96 -21.47
CA GLU A 141 -13.81 -25.55 -22.48
C GLU A 141 -12.93 -26.43 -23.38
N VAL A 142 -12.63 -27.64 -22.90
CA VAL A 142 -12.16 -28.72 -23.75
C VAL A 142 -13.38 -29.16 -24.55
N GLY A 143 -13.40 -28.74 -25.82
CA GLY A 143 -14.31 -29.28 -26.82
C GLY A 143 -14.29 -30.80 -26.78
N SER A 144 -15.36 -31.39 -26.25
CA SER A 144 -15.54 -32.84 -26.21
C SER A 144 -15.94 -33.32 -27.60
N SER A 145 -14.96 -33.77 -28.38
CA SER A 145 -15.20 -34.76 -29.42
C SER A 145 -15.28 -36.12 -28.74
N SER A 146 -16.50 -36.58 -28.46
CA SER A 146 -16.74 -37.94 -27.99
C SER A 146 -16.81 -38.88 -29.20
N LYS A 147 -15.83 -39.79 -29.29
CA LYS A 147 -15.81 -40.87 -30.27
C LYS A 147 -15.52 -42.18 -29.55
N LEU A 148 -16.56 -42.96 -29.29
CA LEU A 148 -16.51 -44.42 -29.06
C LEU A 148 -17.88 -44.98 -29.50
N ARG A 149 -18.09 -46.20 -30.03
CA ARG A 149 -17.33 -47.22 -30.76
C ARG A 149 -18.34 -48.38 -30.85
N GLY A 150 -18.68 -48.89 -32.04
CA GLY A 150 -19.48 -50.13 -32.11
C GLY A 150 -20.08 -50.46 -33.47
N GLY A 151 -19.68 -51.60 -34.05
CA GLY A 151 -20.41 -52.28 -35.13
C GLY A 151 -19.62 -52.43 -36.43
N GLN A 152 -18.89 -53.54 -36.57
CA GLN A 152 -18.27 -53.96 -37.83
C GLN A 152 -19.02 -55.18 -38.40
N LYS A 153 -19.13 -55.22 -39.74
CA LYS A 153 -19.55 -56.33 -40.64
C LYS A 153 -21.08 -56.55 -40.70
N LYS A 154 -21.71 -56.75 -41.86
CA LYS A 154 -21.31 -57.21 -43.21
C LYS A 154 -22.48 -56.89 -44.16
N LYS A 155 -22.22 -56.44 -45.39
CA LYS A 155 -23.04 -56.79 -46.57
C LYS A 155 -22.15 -56.79 -47.81
N LYS A 156 -21.93 -57.97 -48.40
CA LYS A 156 -21.38 -58.18 -49.73
C LYS A 156 -22.57 -58.40 -50.68
N ALA A 157 -22.61 -57.72 -51.82
CA ALA A 157 -22.68 -58.34 -53.15
C ALA A 157 -22.84 -57.29 -54.28
N LYS A 158 -21.88 -57.36 -55.23
CA LYS A 158 -21.96 -57.25 -56.72
C LYS A 158 -22.60 -55.99 -57.33
N LYS A 159 -22.17 -55.41 -58.46
CA LYS A 159 -21.25 -55.68 -59.61
C LYS A 159 -21.20 -54.32 -60.38
N THR A 160 -20.13 -53.80 -60.98
CA THR A 160 -19.57 -53.98 -62.37
C THR A 160 -18.51 -52.87 -62.56
N LEU A 161 -17.23 -53.09 -62.93
CA LEU A 161 -16.59 -53.26 -64.26
C LEU A 161 -16.55 -52.01 -65.18
N CYS A 162 -15.40 -51.86 -65.89
CA CYS A 162 -14.97 -50.89 -66.94
C CYS A 162 -13.98 -49.81 -66.42
N TRP A 163 -12.75 -49.62 -66.92
CA TRP A 163 -11.86 -50.27 -67.91
C TRP A 163 -10.42 -50.22 -67.36
#